data_AF-A0A7Y7Z0V8-F1
#
_entry.id   AF-A0A7Y7Z0V8-F1
#
_cell.length_a   1.000
_cell.length_b   1.000
_cell.length_c   1.000
_cell.angle_alpha   90.00
_cell.angle_beta   90.00
_cell.angle_gamma   90.00
#
_symmetry.space_group_name_H-M   'P 1'
#
loop_
_entity.id
_entity.type
_entity.pdbx_description
1 polymer ?
#
loop_
_entity_poly.entity_id
_entity_poly.type
_entity_poly.pdbx_seq_one_letter_code
_entity_poly.pdbx_strand_id
1 'polypeptide(L)'
;MDDKHQEDWESDQADRDVPRYRNPQEICEDELLDALLGLTAFGSDRNLVTQAMNLATVDPFIMGLELEYHRHYYEGEATPEEERFLAAQSQMWIFSAYELLRTWIGKAKGYITAADNGGLAYKVERAGKDYGYANPTALERSKEIQSLIDDPALVEKLRGDLNKIRFIFLRLETIRVALAKHHMPKREKVISSFLTFGMINRECGSLDYQMNNGMSIIGNISRRDIADDLRAIPILESQSDEEFESFKIFMRGITDEQSAEFFKDMKGEL
;
A
#
# COMPACT_ATOMS: atom_id res chain seq x y z
N MET A 1 0.29 -8.48 46.96
CA MET A 1 0.15 -7.25 46.17
C MET A 1 1.25 -7.32 45.16
N ASP A 2 0.83 -7.55 43.91
CA ASP A 2 1.51 -8.35 42.90
C ASP A 2 2.61 -7.61 42.14
N ASP A 3 3.83 -8.17 42.20
CA ASP A 3 4.96 -7.85 41.30
C ASP A 3 4.60 -8.03 39.81
N LYS A 4 3.61 -8.86 39.48
CA LYS A 4 3.14 -9.04 38.10
C LYS A 4 2.49 -7.80 37.49
N HIS A 5 1.94 -6.92 38.31
CA HIS A 5 1.35 -5.67 37.84
C HIS A 5 2.38 -4.55 37.70
N GLN A 6 3.67 -4.80 37.93
CA GLN A 6 4.73 -3.81 37.72
C GLN A 6 5.55 -4.13 36.47
N GLU A 7 5.75 -5.43 36.17
CA GLU A 7 6.40 -5.90 34.93
C GLU A 7 5.61 -5.54 33.66
N ASP A 8 4.27 -5.58 33.68
CA ASP A 8 3.45 -5.22 32.50
C ASP A 8 3.60 -3.74 32.10
N TRP A 9 3.73 -2.81 33.07
CA TRP A 9 3.83 -1.37 32.78
C TRP A 9 5.24 -0.92 32.38
N GLU A 10 6.28 -1.66 32.80
CA GLU A 10 7.66 -1.40 32.37
C GLU A 10 7.90 -1.91 30.94
N SER A 11 7.23 -3.00 30.52
CA SER A 11 7.28 -3.48 29.13
C SER A 11 6.61 -2.49 28.14
N ASP A 12 5.49 -1.87 28.53
CA ASP A 12 4.79 -0.83 27.77
C ASP A 12 5.54 0.53 27.71
N GLN A 13 6.59 0.72 28.52
CA GLN A 13 7.45 1.90 28.47
C GLN A 13 8.68 1.68 27.58
N ALA A 14 9.24 0.47 27.56
CA ALA A 14 10.41 0.15 26.73
C ALA A 14 10.12 0.28 25.21
N ASP A 15 8.90 -0.05 24.77
CA ASP A 15 8.47 0.13 23.38
C ASP A 15 8.21 1.60 22.98
N ARG A 16 8.15 2.53 23.95
CA ARG A 16 7.97 3.97 23.67
C ARG A 16 9.28 4.72 23.39
N ASP A 17 10.44 4.12 23.69
CA ASP A 17 11.74 4.76 23.49
C ASP A 17 12.32 4.54 22.08
N VAL A 18 11.70 3.67 21.27
CA VAL A 18 12.08 3.48 19.86
C VAL A 18 11.21 4.38 18.98
N PRO A 19 11.79 5.34 18.24
CA PRO A 19 11.03 6.16 17.31
C PRO A 19 10.28 5.28 16.30
N ARG A 20 8.96 5.46 16.18
CA ARG A 20 8.12 4.73 15.23
C ARG A 20 8.58 4.92 13.78
N TYR A 21 9.07 6.11 13.45
CA TYR A 21 9.56 6.45 12.12
C TYR A 21 11.08 6.62 12.15
N ARG A 22 11.76 5.98 11.20
CA ARG A 22 13.20 6.21 10.99
C ARG A 22 13.43 7.66 10.58
N ASN A 23 14.57 8.21 11.01
CA ASN A 23 14.94 9.54 10.60
C ASN A 23 15.08 9.57 9.06
N PRO A 24 14.48 10.55 8.37
CA PRO A 24 14.70 10.82 6.95
C PRO A 24 16.15 10.69 6.45
N GLN A 25 17.14 11.13 7.23
CA GLN A 25 18.55 11.05 6.84
C GLN A 25 19.15 9.64 6.93
N GLU A 26 18.48 8.72 7.62
CA GLU A 26 18.89 7.31 7.74
C GLU A 26 18.29 6.45 6.61
N ILE A 27 17.38 7.02 5.82
CA ILE A 27 16.77 6.34 4.69
C ILE A 27 17.65 6.52 3.46
N CYS A 28 18.19 5.42 2.95
CA CYS A 28 18.91 5.44 1.69
C CYS A 28 17.92 5.70 0.53
N GLU A 29 18.32 6.55 -0.42
CA GLU A 29 17.51 7.00 -1.55
C GLU A 29 16.99 5.82 -2.40
N ASP A 30 17.81 4.77 -2.53
CA ASP A 30 17.51 3.61 -3.36
C ASP A 30 16.63 2.56 -2.67
N GLU A 31 16.41 2.62 -1.35
CA GLU A 31 15.71 1.56 -0.60
C GLU A 31 14.31 1.25 -1.14
N LEU A 32 13.54 2.28 -1.49
CA LEU A 32 12.20 2.10 -2.05
C LEU A 32 12.27 1.48 -3.46
N LEU A 33 13.24 1.91 -4.26
CA LEU A 33 13.44 1.37 -5.61
C LEU A 33 13.87 -0.09 -5.55
N ASP A 34 14.88 -0.41 -4.75
CA ASP A 34 15.40 -1.76 -4.55
C ASP A 34 14.32 -2.72 -4.06
N ALA A 35 13.50 -2.29 -3.09
CA ALA A 35 12.39 -3.08 -2.59
C ALA A 35 11.38 -3.45 -3.69
N LEU A 36 11.03 -2.49 -4.56
CA LEU A 36 10.13 -2.71 -5.69
C LEU A 36 10.76 -3.58 -6.77
N LEU A 37 12.03 -3.36 -7.11
CA LEU A 37 12.78 -4.16 -8.08
C LEU A 37 12.97 -5.61 -7.63
N GLY A 38 12.97 -5.87 -6.32
CA GLY A 38 13.04 -7.22 -5.74
C GLY A 38 11.82 -8.09 -6.01
N LEU A 39 10.69 -7.50 -6.39
CA LEU A 39 9.47 -8.23 -6.77
C LEU A 39 9.67 -8.99 -8.08
N THR A 40 9.26 -10.26 -8.12
CA THR A 40 9.39 -11.11 -9.31
C THR A 40 8.68 -10.48 -10.51
N ALA A 41 9.33 -10.53 -11.68
CA ALA A 41 8.85 -9.94 -12.93
C ALA A 41 8.61 -8.41 -12.90
N PHE A 42 9.07 -7.71 -11.86
CA PHE A 42 9.00 -6.24 -11.79
C PHE A 42 10.13 -5.61 -12.60
N GLY A 43 11.39 -5.93 -12.27
CA GLY A 43 12.58 -5.32 -12.87
C GLY A 43 12.77 -5.59 -14.38
N SER A 44 12.11 -6.63 -14.91
CA SER A 44 12.09 -6.94 -16.34
C SER A 44 11.17 -6.04 -17.16
N ASP A 45 10.31 -5.24 -16.53
CA ASP A 45 9.37 -4.35 -17.20
C ASP A 45 9.84 -2.90 -17.12
N ARG A 46 10.36 -2.36 -18.23
CA ARG A 46 10.89 -1.00 -18.30
C ARG A 46 9.89 0.08 -17.86
N ASN A 47 8.60 -0.13 -18.12
CA ASN A 47 7.59 0.85 -17.73
C ASN A 47 7.38 0.85 -16.22
N LEU A 48 7.34 -0.33 -15.59
CA LEU A 48 7.30 -0.44 -14.13
C LEU A 48 8.56 0.13 -13.49
N VAL A 49 9.75 -0.19 -14.03
CA VAL A 49 11.03 0.35 -13.55
C VAL A 49 11.04 1.87 -13.62
N THR A 50 10.64 2.46 -14.75
CA THR A 50 10.61 3.93 -14.91
C THR A 50 9.64 4.58 -13.92
N GLN A 51 8.46 3.98 -13.71
CA GLN A 51 7.49 4.49 -12.74
C GLN A 51 8.00 4.34 -11.30
N ALA A 52 8.68 3.25 -10.96
CA ALA A 52 9.29 3.06 -9.65
C ALA A 52 10.42 4.06 -9.39
N MET A 53 11.27 4.35 -10.39
CA MET A 53 12.30 5.38 -10.30
C MET A 53 11.69 6.76 -10.01
N ASN A 54 10.63 7.15 -10.73
CA ASN A 54 9.93 8.40 -10.48
C ASN A 54 9.36 8.46 -9.05
N LEU A 55 8.69 7.38 -8.62
CA LEU A 55 8.11 7.29 -7.28
C LEU A 55 9.19 7.40 -6.17
N ALA A 56 10.31 6.69 -6.34
CA ALA A 56 11.43 6.69 -5.42
C ALA A 56 12.15 8.04 -5.37
N THR A 57 12.29 8.71 -6.52
CA THR A 57 12.92 10.05 -6.60
C THR A 57 12.09 11.11 -5.87
N VAL A 58 10.76 11.04 -5.99
CA VAL A 58 9.85 12.04 -5.38
C VAL A 58 9.64 11.79 -3.89
N ASP A 59 9.81 10.56 -3.41
CA ASP A 59 9.60 10.21 -2.00
C ASP A 59 10.42 11.05 -1.00
N PRO A 60 11.77 11.17 -1.11
CA PRO A 60 12.56 11.96 -0.18
C PRO A 60 12.30 13.47 -0.31
N PHE A 61 11.90 13.94 -1.51
CA PHE A 61 11.48 15.32 -1.70
C PHE A 61 10.25 15.64 -0.86
N ILE A 62 9.21 14.80 -0.91
CA ILE A 62 8.00 14.99 -0.09
C ILE A 62 8.34 14.89 1.40
N MET A 63 9.19 13.95 1.79
CA MET A 63 9.68 13.84 3.16
C MET A 63 10.35 15.12 3.68
N GLY A 64 11.08 15.84 2.80
CA GLY A 64 11.61 17.16 3.13
C GLY A 64 10.51 18.19 3.41
N LEU A 65 9.45 18.21 2.60
CA LEU A 65 8.28 19.08 2.80
C LEU A 65 7.53 18.73 4.10
N GLU A 66 7.42 17.44 4.43
CA GLU A 66 6.79 16.95 5.66
C GLU A 66 7.53 17.47 6.90
N LEU A 67 8.86 17.39 6.90
CA LEU A 67 9.70 17.90 7.99
C LEU A 67 9.62 19.42 8.13
N GLU A 68 9.66 20.15 7.00
CA GLU A 68 9.56 21.61 7.00
C GLU A 68 8.21 22.09 7.53
N TYR A 69 7.12 21.50 7.01
CA TYR A 69 5.77 21.79 7.47
C TYR A 69 5.59 21.45 8.96
N HIS A 70 6.14 20.32 9.41
CA HIS A 70 6.11 19.93 10.82
C HIS A 70 6.79 20.97 11.71
N ARG A 71 7.99 21.42 11.34
CA ARG A 71 8.70 22.49 12.07
C ARG A 71 7.85 23.76 12.14
N HIS A 72 7.36 24.28 11.00
CA HIS A 72 6.55 25.50 10.99
C HIS A 72 5.25 25.34 11.80
N TYR A 73 4.64 24.15 11.80
CA TYR A 73 3.41 23.88 12.56
C TYR A 73 3.64 24.04 14.07
N TYR A 74 4.75 23.52 14.58
CA TYR A 74 5.08 23.63 16.01
C TYR A 74 5.62 25.02 16.41
N GLU A 75 6.22 25.75 15.48
CA GLU A 75 6.65 27.14 15.68
C GLU A 75 5.48 28.14 15.59
N GLY A 76 4.31 27.69 15.13
CA GLY A 76 3.14 28.55 14.90
C GLY A 76 3.25 29.41 13.64
N GLU A 77 4.16 29.04 12.73
CA GLU A 77 4.44 29.71 11.47
C GLU A 77 3.78 29.02 10.26
N ALA A 78 3.22 27.82 10.44
CA ALA A 78 2.59 27.06 9.36
C ALA A 78 1.43 27.83 8.72
N THR A 79 1.43 27.82 7.39
CA THR A 79 0.43 28.47 6.58
C THR A 79 -0.54 27.46 5.97
N PRO A 80 -1.80 27.86 5.71
CA PRO A 80 -2.74 27.01 4.97
C PRO A 80 -2.28 26.67 3.54
N GLU A 81 -1.36 27.44 2.96
CA GLU A 81 -0.81 27.18 1.63
C GLU A 81 0.19 26.03 1.63
N GLU A 82 1.07 25.97 2.63
CA GLU A 82 1.99 24.84 2.83
C GLU A 82 1.22 23.55 3.08
N GLU A 83 0.20 23.56 3.94
CA GLU A 83 -0.64 22.39 4.21
C GLU A 83 -1.33 21.89 2.93
N ARG A 84 -1.93 22.78 2.14
CA ARG A 84 -2.56 22.42 0.86
C ARG A 84 -1.56 21.87 -0.15
N PHE A 85 -0.36 22.46 -0.21
CA PHE A 85 0.69 22.00 -1.12
C PHE A 85 1.16 20.60 -0.72
N LEU A 86 1.45 20.37 0.55
CA LEU A 86 1.82 19.06 1.10
C LEU A 86 0.72 18.03 0.84
N ALA A 87 -0.54 18.37 1.07
CA ALA A 87 -1.67 17.49 0.80
C ALA A 87 -1.74 17.08 -0.68
N ALA A 88 -1.53 18.01 -1.60
CA ALA A 88 -1.52 17.73 -3.03
C ALA A 88 -0.34 16.81 -3.43
N GLN A 89 0.86 17.06 -2.90
CA GLN A 89 2.04 16.21 -3.19
C GLN A 89 1.84 14.79 -2.65
N SER A 90 1.40 14.65 -1.41
CA SER A 90 1.11 13.36 -0.78
C SER A 90 0.03 12.58 -1.54
N GLN A 91 -1.04 13.25 -1.96
CA GLN A 91 -2.09 12.62 -2.77
C GLN A 91 -1.58 12.13 -4.12
N MET A 92 -0.79 12.94 -4.85
CA MET A 92 -0.22 12.54 -6.14
C MET A 92 0.74 11.34 -6.00
N TRP A 93 1.52 11.32 -4.93
CA TRP A 93 2.41 10.20 -4.63
C TRP A 93 1.63 8.91 -4.32
N ILE A 94 0.60 8.99 -3.47
CA ILE A 94 -0.29 7.86 -3.14
C ILE A 94 -0.95 7.28 -4.39
N PHE A 95 -1.44 8.14 -5.29
CA PHE A 95 -2.04 7.71 -6.56
C PHE A 95 -1.03 7.00 -7.46
N SER A 96 0.20 7.52 -7.53
CA SER A 96 1.27 6.93 -8.32
C SER A 96 1.68 5.57 -7.77
N ALA A 97 1.86 5.45 -6.45
CA ALA A 97 2.15 4.18 -5.78
C ALA A 97 1.04 3.15 -6.03
N TYR A 98 -0.24 3.57 -5.95
CA TYR A 98 -1.38 2.69 -6.21
C TYR A 98 -1.37 2.15 -7.64
N GLU A 99 -1.25 3.01 -8.65
CA GLU A 99 -1.30 2.56 -10.05
C GLU A 99 -0.10 1.68 -10.42
N LEU A 100 1.09 1.96 -9.85
CA LEU A 100 2.28 1.13 -10.01
C LEU A 100 2.05 -0.29 -9.50
N LEU A 101 1.65 -0.42 -8.22
CA LEU A 101 1.37 -1.73 -7.62
C LEU A 101 0.19 -2.42 -8.28
N ARG A 102 -0.88 -1.69 -8.63
CA ARG A 102 -2.05 -2.26 -9.33
C ARG A 102 -1.64 -2.87 -10.67
N THR A 103 -0.75 -2.21 -11.40
CA THR A 103 -0.24 -2.69 -12.70
C THR A 103 0.59 -3.96 -12.52
N TRP A 104 1.53 -3.97 -11.57
CA TRP A 104 2.33 -5.15 -11.26
C TRP A 104 1.46 -6.32 -10.76
N ILE A 105 0.53 -6.08 -9.84
CA ILE A 105 -0.40 -7.11 -9.32
C ILE A 105 -1.24 -7.71 -10.45
N GLY A 106 -1.77 -6.88 -11.36
CA GLY A 106 -2.55 -7.35 -12.50
C GLY A 106 -1.72 -8.24 -13.43
N LYS A 107 -0.45 -7.86 -13.67
CA LYS A 107 0.51 -8.65 -14.43
C LYS A 107 0.81 -9.99 -13.72
N ALA A 108 1.15 -9.94 -12.43
CA ALA A 108 1.50 -11.11 -11.62
C ALA A 108 0.36 -12.13 -11.57
N LYS A 109 -0.85 -11.69 -11.22
CA LYS A 109 -2.06 -12.54 -11.26
C LYS A 109 -2.29 -13.13 -12.64
N GLY A 110 -2.11 -12.33 -13.69
CA GLY A 110 -2.23 -12.78 -15.06
C GLY A 110 -1.24 -13.89 -15.44
N TYR A 111 -0.05 -13.93 -14.86
CA TYR A 111 0.92 -15.00 -15.06
C TYR A 111 0.62 -16.23 -14.23
N ILE A 112 0.31 -16.05 -12.95
CA ILE A 112 -0.11 -17.11 -12.05
C ILE A 112 -1.29 -17.90 -12.64
N THR A 113 -2.37 -17.20 -13.02
CA THR A 113 -3.55 -17.84 -13.63
C THR A 113 -3.22 -18.54 -14.96
N ALA A 114 -2.25 -18.02 -15.73
CA ALA A 114 -1.83 -18.68 -16.97
C ALA A 114 -1.00 -19.94 -16.68
N ALA A 115 -0.17 -19.93 -15.64
CA ALA A 115 0.57 -21.12 -15.20
C ALA A 115 -0.40 -22.20 -14.72
N ASP A 116 -1.36 -21.84 -13.86
CA ASP A 116 -2.37 -22.76 -13.30
C ASP A 116 -3.19 -23.49 -14.36
N ASN A 117 -3.49 -22.81 -15.47
CA ASN A 117 -4.30 -23.36 -16.55
C ASN A 117 -3.49 -23.91 -17.72
N GLY A 118 -2.15 -24.01 -17.61
CA GLY A 118 -1.28 -24.44 -18.71
C GLY A 118 -1.23 -23.48 -19.90
N GLY A 119 -1.69 -22.24 -19.74
CA GLY A 119 -1.81 -21.23 -20.79
C GLY A 119 -0.56 -20.36 -21.02
N LEU A 120 0.57 -20.63 -20.34
CA LEU A 120 1.81 -19.86 -20.52
C LEU A 120 2.36 -19.99 -21.95
N ALA A 121 2.38 -21.19 -22.52
CA ALA A 121 2.86 -21.42 -23.89
C ALA A 121 2.07 -20.59 -24.92
N TYR A 122 0.75 -20.56 -24.79
CA TYR A 122 -0.12 -19.72 -25.63
C TYR A 122 0.19 -18.23 -25.47
N LYS A 123 0.50 -17.78 -24.24
CA LYS A 123 0.87 -16.38 -24.00
C LYS A 123 2.22 -16.01 -24.62
N VAL A 124 3.22 -16.91 -24.58
CA VAL A 124 4.52 -16.69 -25.25
C VAL A 124 4.32 -16.56 -26.76
N GLU A 125 3.60 -17.48 -27.38
CA GLU A 125 3.33 -17.46 -28.83
C GLU A 125 2.64 -16.16 -29.25
N ARG A 126 1.63 -15.73 -28.48
CA ARG A 126 0.91 -14.49 -28.74
C ARG A 126 1.78 -13.24 -28.51
N ALA A 127 2.61 -13.23 -27.47
CA ALA A 127 3.50 -12.10 -27.18
C ALA A 127 4.65 -11.99 -28.18
N GLY A 128 5.15 -13.11 -28.68
CA GLY A 128 6.19 -13.19 -29.70
C GLY A 128 5.69 -13.06 -31.13
N LYS A 129 4.38 -12.84 -31.34
CA LYS A 129 3.80 -12.71 -32.67
C LYS A 129 4.40 -11.49 -33.39
N ASP A 130 4.97 -11.74 -34.57
CA ASP A 130 5.43 -10.68 -35.45
C ASP A 130 4.22 -9.94 -36.06
N TYR A 131 4.13 -8.64 -35.80
CA TYR A 131 3.10 -7.77 -36.33
C TYR A 131 3.59 -6.96 -37.55
N GLY A 132 4.78 -7.27 -38.09
CA GLY A 132 5.40 -6.53 -39.19
C GLY A 132 6.11 -5.25 -38.75
N TYR A 133 6.27 -5.03 -37.45
CA TYR A 133 7.06 -3.96 -36.86
C TYR A 133 7.74 -4.43 -35.57
N ALA A 134 8.89 -3.84 -35.26
CA ALA A 134 9.60 -4.14 -34.01
C ALA A 134 8.79 -3.61 -32.81
N ASN A 135 8.37 -4.53 -31.93
CA ASN A 135 7.78 -4.18 -30.65
C ASN A 135 8.69 -4.68 -29.51
N PRO A 136 9.65 -3.85 -29.04
CA PRO A 136 10.59 -4.25 -27.99
C PRO A 136 9.91 -4.71 -26.71
N THR A 137 8.81 -4.07 -26.32
CA THR A 137 8.04 -4.41 -25.11
C THR A 137 7.38 -5.78 -25.22
N ALA A 138 6.85 -6.14 -26.41
CA ALA A 138 6.29 -7.46 -26.64
C ALA A 138 7.37 -8.56 -26.58
N LEU A 139 8.57 -8.27 -27.10
CA LEU A 139 9.72 -9.18 -27.04
C LEU A 139 10.20 -9.40 -25.60
N GLU A 140 10.33 -8.34 -24.80
CA GLU A 140 10.69 -8.43 -23.38
C GLU A 140 9.67 -9.26 -22.61
N ARG A 141 8.37 -9.01 -22.86
CA ARG A 141 7.30 -9.79 -22.25
C ARG A 141 7.33 -11.25 -22.66
N SER A 142 7.65 -11.56 -23.91
CA SER A 142 7.80 -12.93 -24.40
C SER A 142 8.95 -13.65 -23.67
N LYS A 143 10.11 -13.01 -23.54
CA LYS A 143 11.26 -13.54 -22.78
C LYS A 143 10.94 -13.78 -21.31
N GLU A 144 10.23 -12.84 -20.69
CA GLU A 144 9.79 -12.96 -19.31
C GLU A 144 8.83 -14.14 -19.12
N ILE A 145 7.82 -14.29 -19.97
CA ILE A 145 6.90 -15.44 -19.89
C ILE A 145 7.65 -16.75 -20.16
N GLN A 146 8.60 -16.76 -21.10
CA GLN A 146 9.44 -17.93 -21.36
C GLN A 146 10.24 -18.32 -20.10
N SER A 147 10.78 -17.35 -19.36
CA SER A 147 11.48 -17.64 -18.10
C SER A 147 10.60 -18.32 -17.05
N LEU A 148 9.29 -18.01 -17.02
CA LEU A 148 8.32 -18.66 -16.13
C LEU A 148 7.98 -20.09 -16.57
N ILE A 149 8.11 -20.41 -17.87
CA ILE A 149 7.96 -21.76 -18.39
C ILE A 149 9.22 -22.57 -18.06
N ASP A 150 10.39 -21.98 -18.28
CA ASP A 150 11.68 -22.61 -18.09
C ASP A 150 11.97 -22.88 -16.61
N ASP A 151 11.50 -22.00 -15.72
CA ASP A 151 11.62 -22.13 -14.28
C ASP A 151 10.27 -21.92 -13.56
N PRO A 152 9.53 -23.02 -13.30
CA PRO A 152 8.28 -22.97 -12.53
C PRO A 152 8.45 -22.43 -11.10
N ALA A 153 9.65 -22.45 -10.52
CA ALA A 153 9.87 -21.88 -9.18
C ALA A 153 9.67 -20.36 -9.16
N LEU A 154 9.85 -19.68 -10.31
CA LEU A 154 9.54 -18.25 -10.44
C LEU A 154 8.04 -17.98 -10.31
N VAL A 155 7.17 -18.92 -10.69
CA VAL A 155 5.71 -18.78 -10.50
C VAL A 155 5.37 -18.82 -9.01
N GLU A 156 5.99 -19.72 -8.25
CA GLU A 156 5.78 -19.80 -6.80
C GLU A 156 6.39 -18.59 -6.07
N LYS A 157 7.56 -18.10 -6.50
CA LYS A 157 8.12 -16.83 -5.99
C LYS A 157 7.17 -15.66 -6.26
N LEU A 158 6.57 -15.60 -7.45
CA LEU A 158 5.58 -14.58 -7.81
C LEU A 158 4.31 -14.64 -6.94
N ARG A 159 3.83 -15.84 -6.58
CA ARG A 159 2.74 -16.00 -5.59
C ARG A 159 3.16 -15.49 -4.22
N GLY A 160 4.35 -15.86 -3.76
CA GLY A 160 4.90 -15.40 -2.49
C GLY A 160 5.00 -13.89 -2.42
N ASP A 161 5.56 -13.26 -3.46
CA ASP A 161 5.66 -11.80 -3.57
C ASP A 161 4.28 -11.13 -3.56
N LEU A 162 3.28 -11.70 -4.25
CA LEU A 162 1.90 -11.20 -4.22
C LEU A 162 1.29 -11.29 -2.81
N ASN A 163 1.57 -12.38 -2.10
CA ASN A 163 1.07 -12.61 -0.74
C ASN A 163 1.71 -11.69 0.30
N LYS A 164 2.96 -11.26 0.09
CA LYS A 164 3.61 -10.24 0.93
C LYS A 164 2.93 -8.88 0.82
N ILE A 165 2.61 -8.43 -0.39
CA ILE A 165 2.21 -7.03 -0.61
C ILE A 165 0.71 -6.76 -0.50
N ARG A 166 -0.15 -7.80 -0.51
CA ARG A 166 -1.61 -7.64 -0.61
C ARG A 166 -2.25 -6.84 0.54
N PHE A 167 -1.69 -6.90 1.75
CA PHE A 167 -2.14 -6.08 2.90
C PHE A 167 -1.84 -4.60 2.66
N ILE A 168 -0.62 -4.28 2.21
CA ILE A 168 -0.21 -2.92 1.83
C ILE A 168 -1.12 -2.40 0.72
N PHE A 169 -1.31 -3.21 -0.33
CA PHE A 169 -2.14 -2.83 -1.47
C PHE A 169 -3.59 -2.55 -1.08
N LEU A 170 -4.18 -3.32 -0.16
CA LEU A 170 -5.55 -3.09 0.29
C LEU A 170 -5.70 -1.78 1.08
N ARG A 171 -4.74 -1.46 1.97
CA ARG A 171 -4.71 -0.17 2.68
C ARG A 171 -4.56 1.00 1.71
N LEU A 172 -3.63 0.85 0.75
CA LEU A 172 -3.39 1.84 -0.29
C LEU A 172 -4.61 2.04 -1.19
N GLU A 173 -5.29 0.97 -1.60
CA GLU A 173 -6.54 1.03 -2.38
C GLU A 173 -7.63 1.79 -1.62
N THR A 174 -7.78 1.50 -0.33
CA THR A 174 -8.77 2.16 0.55
C THR A 174 -8.57 3.67 0.56
N ILE A 175 -7.35 4.13 0.85
CA ILE A 175 -7.05 5.56 0.91
C ILE A 175 -7.13 6.21 -0.47
N ARG A 176 -6.63 5.56 -1.53
CA ARG A 176 -6.71 6.09 -2.88
C ARG A 176 -8.15 6.35 -3.30
N VAL A 177 -9.08 5.45 -3.00
CA VAL A 177 -10.51 5.64 -3.31
C VAL A 177 -11.11 6.75 -2.46
N ALA A 178 -10.81 6.79 -1.16
CA ALA A 178 -11.28 7.85 -0.26
C ALA A 178 -10.84 9.25 -0.75
N LEU A 179 -9.56 9.40 -1.11
CA LEU A 179 -9.01 10.65 -1.63
C LEU A 179 -9.58 11.06 -2.99
N ALA A 180 -9.88 10.10 -3.86
CA ALA A 180 -10.35 10.38 -5.23
C ALA A 180 -11.86 10.64 -5.32
N LYS A 181 -12.67 9.93 -4.52
CA LYS A 181 -14.12 9.96 -4.64
C LYS A 181 -14.83 10.60 -3.44
N HIS A 182 -14.13 10.83 -2.33
CA HIS A 182 -14.75 11.08 -1.01
C HIS A 182 -15.82 10.02 -0.64
N HIS A 183 -15.68 8.82 -1.23
CA HIS A 183 -16.56 7.66 -1.07
C HIS A 183 -15.74 6.46 -0.63
N MET A 184 -16.42 5.44 -0.10
CA MET A 184 -15.80 4.19 0.33
C MET A 184 -15.68 3.17 -0.81
N PRO A 185 -14.58 2.39 -0.88
CA PRO A 185 -14.49 1.25 -1.79
C PRO A 185 -15.67 0.30 -1.63
N LYS A 186 -16.34 -0.05 -2.74
CA LYS A 186 -17.47 -1.00 -2.78
C LYS A 186 -18.72 -0.58 -1.97
N ARG A 187 -18.80 0.66 -1.47
CA ARG A 187 -19.97 1.27 -0.82
C ARG A 187 -20.23 2.68 -1.37
N GLU A 188 -20.49 2.76 -2.68
CA GLU A 188 -20.61 4.04 -3.39
C GLU A 188 -21.77 4.94 -2.93
N LYS A 189 -22.77 4.38 -2.23
CA LYS A 189 -23.93 5.13 -1.71
C LYS A 189 -23.71 5.72 -0.31
N VAL A 190 -22.64 5.32 0.38
CA VAL A 190 -22.31 5.84 1.70
C VAL A 190 -21.39 7.04 1.51
N ILE A 191 -21.95 8.24 1.63
CA ILE A 191 -21.16 9.47 1.76
C ILE A 191 -20.45 9.36 3.10
N SER A 192 -19.11 9.40 3.10
CA SER A 192 -18.36 9.36 4.35
C SER A 192 -18.73 10.58 5.18
N SER A 193 -19.25 10.36 6.39
CA SER A 193 -19.51 11.42 7.37
C SER A 193 -18.22 12.08 7.87
N PHE A 194 -17.07 11.45 7.62
CA PHE A 194 -15.76 11.89 8.07
C PHE A 194 -14.94 12.31 6.86
N LEU A 195 -14.72 13.61 6.75
CA LEU A 195 -13.87 14.19 5.72
C LEU A 195 -12.48 13.59 5.85
N THR A 196 -11.98 12.98 4.76
CA THR A 196 -10.61 12.45 4.66
C THR A 196 -9.61 13.60 4.54
N PHE A 197 -9.66 14.55 5.48
CA PHE A 197 -8.66 15.60 5.58
C PHE A 197 -7.40 15.01 6.18
N GLY A 198 -6.27 15.28 5.54
CA GLY A 198 -4.96 14.94 6.06
C GLY A 198 -4.72 15.72 7.35
N MET A 199 -4.64 15.04 8.49
CA MET A 199 -4.26 15.67 9.76
C MET A 199 -2.75 15.57 9.91
N ILE A 200 -2.08 16.57 10.50
CA ILE A 200 -0.63 16.44 10.73
C ILE A 200 -0.32 15.24 11.63
N ASN A 201 0.53 14.34 11.14
CA ASN A 201 1.14 13.28 11.93
C ASN A 201 2.24 13.92 12.79
N ARG A 202 2.06 13.88 14.10
CA ARG A 202 2.95 14.55 15.06
C ARG A 202 4.35 13.94 15.15
N GLU A 203 4.52 12.71 14.70
CA GLU A 203 5.79 11.98 14.81
C GLU A 203 6.68 12.16 13.58
N CYS A 204 6.10 12.29 12.37
CA CYS A 204 6.86 12.37 11.12
C CYS A 204 6.54 13.56 10.22
N GLY A 205 5.53 14.38 10.52
CA GLY A 205 5.15 15.53 9.69
C GLY A 205 4.35 15.21 8.44
N SER A 206 4.21 13.94 8.08
CA SER A 206 3.27 13.49 7.04
C SER A 206 1.83 13.84 7.42
N LEU A 207 0.93 13.77 6.44
CA LEU A 207 -0.50 13.84 6.68
C LEU A 207 -1.07 12.44 6.95
N ASP A 208 -1.78 12.30 8.06
CA ASP A 208 -2.57 11.15 8.44
C ASP A 208 -3.93 11.17 7.74
N TYR A 209 -4.23 10.11 7.01
CA TYR A 209 -5.52 9.87 6.37
C TYR A 209 -6.30 8.82 7.15
N GLN A 210 -7.56 9.15 7.43
CA GLN A 210 -8.43 8.23 8.14
C GLN A 210 -8.94 7.10 7.23
N MET A 211 -8.62 5.87 7.59
CA MET A 211 -9.27 4.67 7.06
C MET A 211 -10.56 4.42 7.84
N ASN A 212 -11.70 4.40 7.16
CA ASN A 212 -12.99 4.08 7.77
C ASN A 212 -13.80 3.15 6.86
N ASN A 213 -14.75 2.42 7.44
CA ASN A 213 -15.67 1.54 6.69
C ASN A 213 -17.08 2.12 6.55
N GLY A 214 -17.24 3.42 6.84
CA GLY A 214 -18.51 4.13 6.91
C GLY A 214 -19.23 4.03 8.27
N MET A 215 -19.01 2.96 9.04
CA MET A 215 -19.59 2.80 10.38
C MET A 215 -18.61 3.15 11.50
N SER A 216 -17.35 2.76 11.33
CA SER A 216 -16.29 2.99 12.29
C SER A 216 -15.01 3.44 11.61
N ILE A 217 -14.19 4.13 12.40
CA ILE A 217 -12.80 4.43 12.06
C ILE A 217 -12.00 3.16 12.31
N ILE A 218 -11.30 2.69 11.28
CA ILE A 218 -10.42 1.52 11.36
C ILE A 218 -9.06 1.92 11.90
N GLY A 219 -8.57 3.08 11.48
CA GLY A 219 -7.29 3.63 11.89
C GLY A 219 -6.90 4.79 11.01
N ASN A 220 -5.70 5.32 11.24
CA ASN A 220 -5.08 6.31 10.38
C ASN A 220 -3.88 5.69 9.66
N ILE A 221 -3.61 6.18 8.46
CA ILE A 221 -2.41 5.83 7.70
C ILE A 221 -1.93 7.08 6.99
N SER A 222 -0.63 7.29 7.03
CA SER A 222 0.04 8.40 6.38
C SER A 222 0.69 7.96 5.07
N ARG A 223 1.09 8.92 4.24
CA ARG A 223 1.95 8.64 3.08
C ARG A 223 3.26 7.98 3.53
N ARG A 224 3.81 8.43 4.67
CA ARG A 224 5.02 7.87 5.27
C ARG A 224 4.88 6.40 5.66
N ASP A 225 3.77 6.01 6.30
CA ASP A 225 3.50 4.61 6.63
C ASP A 225 3.50 3.73 5.36
N ILE A 226 2.86 4.19 4.28
CA ILE A 226 2.84 3.46 3.00
C ILE A 226 4.25 3.32 2.42
N ALA A 227 5.05 4.39 2.45
CA ALA A 227 6.41 4.34 1.93
C ALA A 227 7.30 3.36 2.72
N ASP A 228 7.18 3.35 4.04
CA ASP A 228 7.95 2.46 4.91
C ASP A 228 7.49 1.00 4.77
N ASP A 229 6.18 0.76 4.64
CA ASP A 229 5.62 -0.55 4.27
C ASP A 229 6.21 -1.07 2.94
N LEU A 230 6.36 -0.20 1.94
CA LEU A 230 6.94 -0.59 0.65
C LEU A 230 8.45 -0.87 0.75
N ARG A 231 9.21 -0.08 1.52
CA ARG A 231 10.62 -0.37 1.79
C ARG A 231 10.81 -1.71 2.51
N ALA A 232 9.85 -2.10 3.36
CA ALA A 232 9.93 -3.33 4.13
C ALA A 232 9.66 -4.60 3.31
N ILE A 233 9.19 -4.51 2.05
CA ILE A 233 8.85 -5.67 1.19
C ILE A 233 9.90 -6.81 1.23
N PRO A 234 11.23 -6.55 1.15
CA PRO A 234 12.22 -7.62 1.16
C PRO A 234 12.21 -8.49 2.41
N ILE A 235 11.86 -7.91 3.56
CA ILE A 235 11.83 -8.58 4.87
C ILE A 235 10.41 -9.03 5.28
N LEU A 236 9.38 -8.69 4.52
CA LEU A 236 8.02 -9.15 4.80
C LEU A 236 7.89 -10.65 4.60
N GLU A 237 7.17 -11.27 5.53
CA GLU A 237 6.75 -12.67 5.43
C GLU A 237 5.52 -12.80 4.54
N SER A 238 5.45 -13.91 3.81
CA SER A 238 4.28 -14.23 2.98
C SER A 238 3.09 -14.54 3.88
N GLN A 239 2.00 -13.81 3.70
CA GLN A 239 0.76 -14.02 4.45
C GLN A 239 -0.05 -15.20 3.86
N SER A 240 -0.82 -15.90 4.68
CA SER A 240 -1.74 -16.98 4.29
C SER A 240 -3.12 -16.47 3.86
N ASP A 241 -3.80 -17.14 2.92
CA ASP A 241 -5.07 -16.65 2.37
C ASP A 241 -6.14 -16.37 3.45
N GLU A 242 -6.18 -17.17 4.51
CA GLU A 242 -7.06 -16.97 5.66
C GLU A 242 -6.81 -15.64 6.40
N GLU A 243 -5.54 -15.29 6.65
CA GLU A 243 -5.17 -14.01 7.26
C GLU A 243 -5.62 -12.84 6.39
N PHE A 244 -5.48 -12.95 5.07
CA PHE A 244 -5.89 -11.89 4.15
C PHE A 244 -7.41 -11.77 4.01
N GLU A 245 -8.15 -12.88 3.99
CA GLU A 245 -9.62 -12.84 4.04
C GLU A 245 -10.11 -12.18 5.33
N SER A 246 -9.52 -12.55 6.48
CA SER A 246 -9.84 -11.95 7.77
C SER A 246 -9.55 -10.45 7.77
N PHE A 247 -8.40 -10.03 7.23
CA PHE A 247 -8.04 -8.63 7.10
C PHE A 247 -8.99 -7.84 6.17
N LYS A 248 -9.43 -8.45 5.06
CA LYS A 248 -10.45 -7.83 4.18
C LYS A 248 -11.78 -7.64 4.89
N ILE A 249 -12.21 -8.61 5.70
CA ILE A 249 -13.44 -8.49 6.50
C ILE A 249 -13.28 -7.36 7.51
N PHE A 250 -12.16 -7.31 8.23
CA PHE A 250 -11.83 -6.22 9.14
C PHE A 250 -11.89 -4.84 8.47
N MET A 251 -11.21 -4.68 7.33
CA MET A 251 -11.18 -3.43 6.55
C MET A 251 -12.55 -3.04 5.98
N ARG A 252 -13.42 -4.01 5.67
CA ARG A 252 -14.77 -3.75 5.18
C ARG A 252 -15.76 -3.38 6.28
N GLY A 253 -15.51 -3.85 7.52
CA GLY A 253 -16.47 -3.79 8.61
C GLY A 253 -17.71 -4.67 8.37
N ILE A 254 -18.64 -4.64 9.32
CA ILE A 254 -19.91 -5.37 9.23
C ILE A 254 -20.84 -4.76 8.16
N THR A 255 -21.76 -5.57 7.61
CA THR A 255 -22.76 -5.09 6.65
C THR A 255 -23.82 -4.21 7.32
N ASP A 256 -24.54 -3.41 6.54
CA ASP A 256 -25.65 -2.59 7.07
C ASP A 256 -26.75 -3.48 7.68
N GLU A 257 -26.94 -4.68 7.12
CA GLU A 257 -27.86 -5.70 7.62
C GLU A 257 -27.38 -6.28 8.96
N GLN A 258 -26.10 -6.65 9.06
CA GLN A 258 -25.47 -7.13 10.31
C GLN A 258 -25.48 -6.04 11.39
N SER A 259 -25.25 -4.79 11.00
CA SER A 259 -25.36 -3.62 11.86
C SER A 259 -26.78 -3.44 12.38
N ALA A 260 -27.78 -3.48 11.48
CA ALA A 260 -29.18 -3.34 11.87
C ALA A 260 -29.64 -4.46 12.82
N GLU A 261 -29.16 -5.68 12.64
CA GLU A 261 -29.40 -6.81 13.54
C GLU A 261 -28.75 -6.59 14.91
N PHE A 262 -27.46 -6.21 14.94
CA PHE A 262 -26.73 -5.87 16.18
C PHE A 262 -27.41 -4.75 16.99
N PHE A 263 -27.85 -3.68 16.32
CA PHE A 263 -28.56 -2.57 16.98
C PHE A 263 -30.02 -2.90 17.34
N LYS A 264 -30.61 -3.94 16.74
CA LYS A 264 -31.96 -4.42 17.10
C LYS A 264 -31.92 -5.18 18.43
N ASP A 265 -30.87 -5.95 18.67
CA ASP A 265 -30.66 -6.65 19.94
C ASP A 265 -30.40 -5.67 21.09
N MET A 266 -29.62 -4.60 20.86
CA MET A 266 -29.40 -3.55 21.87
C MET A 266 -30.65 -2.70 22.19
N LYS A 267 -31.63 -2.61 21.27
CA LYS A 267 -32.91 -1.93 21.54
C LYS A 267 -33.86 -2.75 22.41
N GLY A 268 -33.55 -4.02 22.67
CA GLY A 268 -34.30 -4.87 23.60
C GLY A 268 -33.89 -4.73 25.07
N GLU A 269 -32.80 -4.03 25.36
CA GLU A 269 -32.18 -3.92 26.70
C GLU A 269 -32.24 -2.49 27.31
N LEU A 270 -33.02 -1.58 26.72
CA LEU A 270 -33.26 -0.21 27.23
C LEU A 270 -34.70 0.00 27.70
#